data_AF-A0A7V9SXT2-F1
#
_entry.id   AF-A0A7V9SXT2-F1
#
_cell.length_a   1.000
_cell.length_b   1.000
_cell.length_c   1.000
_cell.angle_alpha   90.00
_cell.angle_beta   90.00
_cell.angle_gamma   90.00
#
_symmetry.space_group_name_H-M   'P 1'
#
loop_
_entity.id
_entity.type
_entity.pdbx_description
1 polymer ?
#
loop_
_entity_poly.entity_id
_entity_poly.type
_entity_poly.pdbx_seq_one_letter_code
_entity_poly.pdbx_strand_id
1 'polypeptide(L)'
;MNLPNYLTIARIVVVPLLVVVLLTPFAENWFGISSYAAAIALFLAASFTDILDGHLARSRNQVSKAGALLDPIADKLLVSAALIVLVEKHLAPAWAVVVIVGREFVITGLRSVAAAEGIVISAQKIGKIKMWAQCVAIVALLVTGATGNPPVSNFGWELPTFRFWEVAEVQTAFAHLTSFSLNSNDWKVFGYLVGRAGLWISVITAIWSM
;
A
#
# COMPACT_ATOMS: atom_id res chain seq x y z
N MET A 1 28.60 2.71 10.08
CA MET A 1 27.22 2.55 9.55
C MET A 1 27.13 3.38 8.29
N ASN A 2 26.62 2.83 7.19
CA ASN A 2 26.61 3.50 5.88
C ASN A 2 25.32 4.31 5.69
N LEU A 3 25.35 5.31 4.80
CA LEU A 3 24.19 6.15 4.45
C LEU A 3 22.92 5.33 4.09
N PRO A 4 22.99 4.21 3.35
CA PRO A 4 21.81 3.38 3.07
C PRO A 4 21.14 2.83 4.34
N ASN A 5 21.91 2.37 5.33
CA ASN A 5 21.33 1.83 6.57
C ASN A 5 20.56 2.89 7.37
N TYR A 6 21.00 4.15 7.33
CA TYR A 6 20.25 5.23 7.99
C TYR A 6 18.91 5.47 7.31
N LEU A 7 18.84 5.36 5.98
CA LEU A 7 17.60 5.49 5.23
C LEU A 7 16.64 4.33 5.53
N THR A 8 17.14 3.09 5.63
CA THR A 8 16.34 1.93 6.03
C THR A 8 15.77 2.09 7.44
N ILE A 9 16.61 2.51 8.41
CA ILE A 9 16.17 2.74 9.79
C ILE A 9 15.15 3.88 9.84
N ALA A 10 15.39 4.97 9.12
CA ALA A 10 14.44 6.07 9.01
C ALA A 10 13.09 5.58 8.46
N ARG A 11 13.07 4.71 7.44
CA ARG A 11 11.84 4.11 6.91
C ARG A 11 11.09 3.33 7.99
N ILE A 12 11.78 2.51 8.77
CA ILE A 12 11.17 1.75 9.88
C ILE A 12 10.54 2.70 10.91
N VAL A 13 11.21 3.82 11.23
CA VAL A 13 10.69 4.83 12.16
C VAL A 13 9.50 5.61 11.56
N VAL A 14 9.43 5.78 10.24
CA VAL A 14 8.29 6.42 9.56
C VAL A 14 7.02 5.56 9.65
N VAL A 15 7.13 4.23 9.77
CA VAL A 15 5.97 3.33 9.87
C VAL A 15 5.03 3.69 11.04
N PRO A 16 5.48 3.72 12.31
CA PRO A 16 4.62 4.11 13.42
C PRO A 16 4.13 5.55 13.30
N LEU A 17 4.94 6.47 12.75
CA LEU A 17 4.53 7.85 12.50
C LEU A 17 3.36 7.91 11.51
N LEU A 18 3.40 7.12 10.42
CA LEU A 18 2.32 7.02 9.44
C LEU A 18 1.03 6.51 10.09
N VAL A 19 1.13 5.52 10.98
CA VAL A 19 -0.03 4.98 11.71
C VAL A 19 -0.63 6.06 12.62
N VAL A 20 0.19 6.76 13.40
CA VAL A 20 -0.25 7.84 14.29
C VAL A 20 -0.92 8.96 13.50
N VAL A 21 -0.30 9.42 12.41
CA VAL A 21 -0.84 10.49 11.57
C VAL A 21 -2.20 10.13 10.98
N LEU A 22 -2.41 8.88 10.58
CA LEU A 22 -3.70 8.45 10.00
C LEU A 22 -4.79 8.17 11.04
N LEU A 23 -4.44 7.61 12.19
CA LEU A 23 -5.41 7.17 13.19
C LEU A 23 -5.73 8.26 14.23
N THR A 24 -4.93 9.32 14.32
CA THR A 24 -5.14 10.40 15.29
C THR A 24 -5.22 11.76 14.60
N PRO A 25 -5.84 12.78 15.22
CA PRO A 25 -5.83 14.15 14.72
C PRO A 25 -4.47 14.85 14.94
N PHE A 26 -3.38 14.10 15.15
CA PHE A 26 -2.06 14.66 15.42
C PHE A 26 -1.60 15.63 14.34
N ALA A 27 -1.77 15.29 13.07
CA ALA A 27 -1.37 16.15 11.96
C ALA A 27 -2.20 17.43 11.89
N GLU A 28 -3.51 17.33 12.14
CA GLU A 28 -4.43 18.46 12.13
C GLU A 28 -4.14 19.41 13.29
N ASN A 29 -3.89 18.88 14.49
CA ASN A 29 -3.63 19.66 15.69
C ASN A 29 -2.25 20.34 15.69
N TRP A 30 -1.22 19.66 15.16
CA TRP A 30 0.17 20.14 15.27
C TRP A 30 0.65 20.90 14.04
N PHE A 31 0.21 20.48 12.85
CA PHE A 31 0.65 21.03 11.58
C PHE A 31 -0.45 21.79 10.82
N GLY A 32 -1.72 21.67 11.24
CA GLY A 32 -2.85 22.29 10.54
C GLY A 32 -3.11 21.69 9.15
N ILE A 33 -2.61 20.47 8.90
CA ILE A 33 -2.74 19.77 7.62
C ILE A 33 -3.66 18.56 7.83
N SER A 34 -4.49 18.24 6.82
CA SER A 34 -5.30 17.01 6.82
C SER A 34 -4.44 15.77 7.09
N SER A 35 -4.87 14.94 8.04
CA SER A 35 -4.20 13.67 8.38
C SER A 35 -3.95 12.78 7.16
N TYR A 36 -4.86 12.75 6.20
CA TYR A 36 -4.69 11.98 4.96
C TYR A 36 -3.63 12.56 4.04
N ALA A 37 -3.57 13.89 3.89
CA ALA A 37 -2.56 14.54 3.05
C ALA A 37 -1.15 14.31 3.61
N ALA A 38 -0.99 14.46 4.92
CA ALA A 38 0.27 14.17 5.61
C ALA A 38 0.67 12.70 5.45
N ALA A 39 -0.27 11.76 5.58
CA ALA A 39 -0.01 10.34 5.42
C ALA A 39 0.39 9.94 4.00
N ILE A 40 -0.28 10.49 2.98
CA ILE A 40 0.07 10.26 1.57
C ILE A 40 1.48 10.77 1.30
N ALA A 41 1.81 11.98 1.79
CA ALA A 41 3.14 12.54 1.65
C ALA A 41 4.21 11.67 2.34
N LEU A 42 3.95 11.23 3.57
CA LEU A 42 4.86 10.34 4.32
C LEU A 42 5.06 9.00 3.61
N PHE A 43 3.97 8.36 3.15
CA PHE A 43 4.02 7.09 2.45
C PHE A 43 4.83 7.21 1.15
N LEU A 44 4.50 8.19 0.31
CA LEU A 44 5.20 8.42 -0.96
C LEU A 44 6.68 8.75 -0.75
N ALA A 45 7.00 9.59 0.25
CA ALA A 45 8.38 9.91 0.59
C ALA A 45 9.14 8.64 1.03
N ALA A 46 8.55 7.84 1.93
CA ALA A 46 9.16 6.61 2.43
C ALA A 46 9.38 5.56 1.32
N SER A 47 8.40 5.39 0.42
CA SER A 47 8.50 4.50 -0.74
C SER A 47 9.52 5.00 -1.77
N PHE A 48 9.60 6.30 -2.01
CA PHE A 48 10.59 6.86 -2.94
C PHE A 48 12.01 6.74 -2.40
N THR A 49 12.18 6.84 -1.08
CA THR A 49 13.47 6.68 -0.41
C THR A 49 14.05 5.27 -0.62
N ASP A 50 13.22 4.24 -0.81
CA ASP A 50 13.60 2.84 -1.13
C ASP A 50 14.19 2.67 -2.55
N ILE A 51 13.77 3.53 -3.47
CA ILE A 51 14.35 3.52 -4.82
C ILE A 51 15.73 4.18 -4.76
N LEU A 52 15.85 5.25 -3.97
CA LEU A 52 17.08 6.02 -3.84
C LEU A 52 18.17 5.27 -3.07
N ASP A 53 17.87 4.65 -1.93
CA ASP A 53 18.86 3.89 -1.15
C ASP A 53 19.36 2.66 -1.93
N GLY A 54 18.49 1.94 -2.63
CA GLY A 54 18.84 0.81 -3.47
C GLY A 54 19.68 1.21 -4.68
N HIS A 55 19.51 2.42 -5.21
CA HIS A 55 20.35 2.97 -6.28
C HIS A 55 21.72 3.45 -5.73
N LEU A 56 21.72 4.12 -4.57
CA LEU A 56 22.94 4.61 -3.90
C LEU A 56 23.83 3.47 -3.40
N ALA A 57 23.25 2.42 -2.83
CA ALA A 57 23.99 1.25 -2.36
C ALA A 57 24.69 0.51 -3.51
N ARG A 58 24.00 0.36 -4.65
CA ARG A 58 24.55 -0.26 -5.87
C ARG A 58 25.60 0.61 -6.55
N SER A 59 25.38 1.92 -6.64
CA SER A 59 26.34 2.83 -7.29
C SER A 59 27.61 3.06 -6.47
N ARG A 60 27.55 2.92 -5.13
CA ARG A 60 28.71 3.15 -4.24
C ARG A 60 29.37 1.86 -3.73
N ASN A 61 28.92 0.67 -4.15
CA ASN A 61 29.38 -0.62 -3.60
C ASN A 61 29.32 -0.71 -2.06
N GLN A 62 28.42 0.06 -1.42
CA GLN A 62 28.29 0.14 0.03
C GLN A 62 27.22 -0.81 0.57
N VAL A 63 27.19 -2.04 0.06
CA VAL A 63 26.22 -3.06 0.48
C VAL A 63 26.64 -3.61 1.85
N SER A 64 25.85 -3.32 2.89
CA SER A 64 26.08 -3.87 4.22
C SER A 64 25.18 -5.09 4.45
N LYS A 65 25.70 -6.11 5.16
CA LYS A 65 24.91 -7.32 5.50
C LYS A 65 23.65 -6.98 6.30
N ALA A 66 23.75 -6.00 7.21
CA ALA A 66 22.61 -5.53 8.00
C ALA A 66 21.56 -4.81 7.15
N GLY A 67 21.97 -3.92 6.23
CA GLY A 67 21.05 -3.22 5.33
C GLY A 67 20.33 -4.20 4.40
N ALA A 68 21.06 -5.16 3.83
CA ALA A 68 20.47 -6.19 2.96
C ALA A 68 19.41 -7.06 3.64
N LEU A 69 19.49 -7.23 4.97
CA LEU A 69 18.47 -7.92 5.77
C LEU A 69 17.31 -7.00 6.16
N LEU A 70 17.61 -5.74 6.48
CA LEU A 70 16.60 -4.78 6.96
C LEU A 70 15.73 -4.20 5.83
N ASP A 71 16.27 -4.01 4.62
CA ASP A 71 15.52 -3.41 3.50
C ASP A 71 14.23 -4.19 3.16
N PRO A 72 14.26 -5.53 2.96
CA PRO A 72 13.05 -6.29 2.63
C PRO A 72 12.03 -6.37 3.78
N ILE A 73 12.46 -6.09 5.00
CA ILE A 73 11.60 -6.03 6.19
C ILE A 73 10.94 -4.66 6.26
N ALA A 74 11.72 -3.58 6.12
CA ALA A 74 11.23 -2.20 6.16
C ALA A 74 10.18 -1.92 5.07
N ASP A 75 10.42 -2.40 3.85
CA ASP A 75 9.47 -2.30 2.73
C ASP A 75 8.12 -2.96 3.08
N LYS A 76 8.17 -4.20 3.57
CA LYS A 76 6.94 -4.94 3.94
C LYS A 76 6.22 -4.34 5.13
N LEU A 77 6.95 -3.82 6.11
CA LEU A 77 6.35 -3.16 7.27
C LEU A 77 5.58 -1.90 6.85
N LEU A 78 6.16 -1.08 5.97
CA LEU A 78 5.51 0.13 5.47
C LEU A 78 4.20 -0.18 4.74
N VAL A 79 4.25 -1.11 3.78
CA VAL A 79 3.07 -1.52 3.00
C VAL A 79 2.02 -2.19 3.89
N SER A 80 2.43 -3.10 4.79
CA SER A 80 1.50 -3.80 5.68
C SER A 80 0.83 -2.84 6.66
N ALA A 81 1.57 -1.91 7.26
CA ALA A 81 1.01 -0.92 8.17
C ALA A 81 -0.02 -0.03 7.46
N ALA A 82 0.28 0.45 6.26
CA ALA A 82 -0.66 1.24 5.48
C ALA A 82 -1.94 0.45 5.15
N LEU A 83 -1.81 -0.82 4.74
CA LEU A 83 -2.97 -1.69 4.47
C LEU A 83 -3.81 -1.95 5.73
N ILE A 84 -3.18 -2.20 6.88
CA ILE A 84 -3.87 -2.40 8.16
C ILE A 84 -4.66 -1.15 8.55
N VAL A 85 -4.07 0.03 8.42
CA VAL A 85 -4.78 1.28 8.68
C VAL A 85 -5.96 1.49 7.71
N LEU A 86 -5.83 1.08 6.45
CA LEU A 86 -6.96 1.13 5.51
C LEU A 86 -8.11 0.20 5.90
N VAL A 87 -7.84 -0.93 6.58
CA VAL A 87 -8.88 -1.80 7.15
C VAL A 87 -9.59 -1.09 8.29
N GLU A 88 -8.83 -0.46 9.20
CA GLU A 88 -9.39 0.32 10.32
C GLU A 88 -10.25 1.49 9.84
N LYS A 89 -9.87 2.14 8.73
CA LYS A 89 -10.66 3.19 8.08
C LYS A 89 -11.82 2.65 7.22
N HIS A 90 -12.06 1.35 7.22
CA HIS A 90 -13.09 0.67 6.39
C HIS A 90 -12.93 0.86 4.87
N LEU A 91 -11.73 1.21 4.40
CA LEU A 91 -11.43 1.42 2.98
C LEU A 91 -10.98 0.14 2.29
N ALA A 92 -10.34 -0.79 3.02
CA ALA A 92 -9.89 -2.09 2.54
C ALA A 92 -10.56 -3.24 3.32
N PRO A 93 -10.88 -4.37 2.67
CA PRO A 93 -11.46 -5.52 3.37
C PRO A 93 -10.36 -6.31 4.10
N ALA A 94 -10.62 -6.68 5.35
CA ALA A 94 -9.65 -7.35 6.22
C ALA A 94 -9.11 -8.64 5.61
N TRP A 95 -9.96 -9.49 5.02
CA TRP A 95 -9.56 -10.76 4.41
C TRP A 95 -8.51 -10.56 3.31
N ALA A 96 -8.65 -9.52 2.47
CA ALA A 96 -7.72 -9.27 1.37
C ALA A 96 -6.36 -8.83 1.92
N VAL A 97 -6.36 -7.98 2.95
CA VAL A 97 -5.14 -7.55 3.61
C VAL A 97 -4.44 -8.73 4.29
N VAL A 98 -5.18 -9.62 4.97
CA VAL A 98 -4.61 -10.83 5.58
C VAL A 98 -3.95 -11.72 4.52
N VAL A 99 -4.61 -11.96 3.38
CA VAL A 99 -4.05 -12.77 2.28
C VAL A 99 -2.76 -12.13 1.73
N ILE A 100 -2.79 -10.82 1.47
CA ILE A 100 -1.64 -10.07 0.96
C ILE A 100 -0.47 -10.15 1.95
N VAL A 101 -0.70 -9.76 3.21
CA VAL A 101 0.33 -9.67 4.24
C VAL A 101 0.88 -11.05 4.57
N GLY A 102 -0.01 -12.01 4.88
CA GLY A 102 0.38 -13.37 5.24
C GLY A 102 1.27 -14.02 4.18
N ARG A 103 0.90 -13.90 2.90
CA ARG A 103 1.69 -14.41 1.78
C ARG A 103 3.06 -13.73 1.67
N GLU A 104 3.13 -12.40 1.82
CA GLU A 104 4.41 -11.68 1.77
C GLU A 104 5.37 -12.13 2.86
N PHE A 105 4.88 -12.36 4.07
CA PHE A 105 5.67 -12.87 5.18
C PHE A 105 6.11 -14.33 4.95
N VAL A 106 5.20 -15.21 4.53
CA VAL A 106 5.51 -16.63 4.28
C VAL A 106 6.58 -16.79 3.21
N ILE A 107 6.43 -16.16 2.05
CA ILE A 107 7.39 -16.32 0.93
C ILE A 107 8.73 -15.67 1.24
N THR A 108 8.75 -14.59 2.02
CA THR A 108 9.99 -13.97 2.47
C THR A 108 10.71 -14.82 3.50
N GLY A 109 9.96 -15.37 4.47
CA GLY A 109 10.49 -16.29 5.46
C GLY A 109 11.08 -17.55 4.79
N LEU A 110 10.32 -18.18 3.90
CA LEU A 110 10.76 -19.35 3.14
C LEU A 110 12.02 -19.05 2.32
N ARG A 111 12.06 -17.91 1.61
CA ARG A 111 13.26 -17.50 0.86
C ARG A 111 14.45 -17.24 1.77
N SER A 112 14.22 -16.65 2.95
CA SER A 112 15.29 -16.41 3.93
C SER A 112 15.86 -17.72 4.48
N VAL A 113 15.02 -18.71 4.76
CA VAL A 113 15.46 -20.04 5.22
C VAL A 113 16.18 -20.78 4.10
N ALA A 114 15.62 -20.83 2.89
CA ALA A 114 16.25 -21.46 1.73
C ALA A 114 17.62 -20.83 1.39
N ALA A 115 17.73 -19.50 1.49
CA ALA A 115 19.00 -18.80 1.29
C ALA A 115 20.05 -19.16 2.35
N ALA A 116 19.64 -19.44 3.60
CA ALA A 116 20.54 -19.91 4.65
C ALA A 116 21.06 -21.33 4.38
N GLU A 117 20.29 -22.15 3.70
CA GLU A 117 20.67 -23.51 3.25
C GLU A 117 21.39 -23.52 1.89
N GLY A 118 21.67 -22.34 1.29
CA GLY A 118 22.37 -22.21 0.02
C GLY A 118 21.49 -22.40 -1.23
N ILE A 119 20.17 -22.54 -1.07
CA ILE A 119 19.21 -22.65 -2.16
C ILE A 119 18.74 -21.24 -2.54
N VAL A 120 19.23 -20.74 -3.67
CA VAL A 120 18.83 -19.41 -4.19
C VAL A 120 17.53 -19.52 -4.98
N ILE A 121 16.41 -19.20 -4.33
CA ILE A 121 15.11 -19.07 -5.01
C ILE A 121 15.09 -17.74 -5.77
N SER A 122 15.11 -17.81 -7.10
CA SER A 122 15.12 -16.66 -7.98
C SER A 122 13.82 -15.85 -7.90
N ALA A 123 13.94 -14.52 -7.94
CA ALA A 123 12.80 -13.62 -7.86
C ALA A 123 12.00 -13.62 -9.18
N GLN A 124 10.70 -13.87 -9.10
CA GLN A 124 9.80 -13.80 -10.26
C GLN A 124 9.52 -12.34 -10.67
N LYS A 125 9.50 -12.06 -11.98
CA LYS A 125 9.22 -10.72 -12.56
C LYS A 125 7.86 -10.14 -12.14
N ILE A 126 6.90 -10.99 -11.78
CA ILE A 126 5.55 -10.61 -11.33
C ILE A 126 5.57 -9.78 -10.03
N GLY A 127 6.66 -9.85 -9.26
CA GLY A 127 6.84 -9.09 -8.02
C GLY A 127 6.79 -7.57 -8.22
N LYS A 128 7.26 -7.06 -9.38
CA LYS A 128 7.20 -5.62 -9.68
C LYS A 128 5.76 -5.15 -9.86
N ILE A 129 4.97 -5.86 -10.66
CA ILE A 129 3.56 -5.50 -10.94
C ILE A 129 2.77 -5.45 -9.62
N LYS A 130 2.99 -6.44 -8.75
CA LYS A 130 2.37 -6.49 -7.43
C LYS A 130 2.72 -5.28 -6.56
N MET A 131 4.01 -4.92 -6.48
CA MET A 131 4.45 -3.75 -5.70
C MET A 131 3.77 -2.46 -6.20
N TRP A 132 3.75 -2.24 -7.51
CA TRP A 132 3.08 -1.09 -8.10
C TRP A 132 1.57 -1.10 -7.82
N ALA A 133 0.91 -2.26 -7.94
CA ALA A 133 -0.51 -2.40 -7.65
C ALA A 133 -0.84 -2.08 -6.18
N GLN A 134 0.01 -2.51 -5.23
CA GLN A 134 -0.16 -2.22 -3.80
C GLN A 134 0.03 -0.73 -3.50
N CYS A 135 1.08 -0.10 -4.03
CA CYS A 135 1.31 1.34 -3.84
C CYS A 135 0.17 2.17 -4.42
N VAL A 136 -0.27 1.86 -5.64
CA VAL A 136 -1.42 2.53 -6.26
C VAL A 136 -2.69 2.31 -5.44
N ALA A 137 -2.93 1.08 -4.96
CA ALA A 137 -4.08 0.77 -4.12
C ALA A 137 -4.10 1.62 -2.85
N ILE A 138 -2.97 1.68 -2.14
CA ILE A 138 -2.85 2.44 -0.90
C ILE A 138 -3.10 3.93 -1.13
N VAL A 139 -2.41 4.52 -2.10
CA VAL A 139 -2.53 5.97 -2.39
C VAL A 139 -3.94 6.32 -2.84
N ALA A 140 -4.52 5.54 -3.76
CA ALA A 140 -5.87 5.79 -4.26
C ALA A 140 -6.91 5.70 -3.13
N LEU A 141 -6.82 4.70 -2.27
CA LEU A 141 -7.74 4.54 -1.13
C LEU A 141 -7.56 5.69 -0.11
N LEU A 142 -6.33 6.08 0.22
CA LEU A 142 -6.08 7.22 1.11
C LEU A 142 -6.62 8.54 0.56
N VAL A 143 -6.45 8.81 -0.74
CA VAL A 143 -7.00 10.00 -1.39
C VAL A 143 -8.53 10.02 -1.28
N THR A 144 -9.17 8.85 -1.45
CA THR A 144 -10.64 8.76 -1.38
C THR A 144 -11.16 8.92 0.05
N GLY A 145 -10.44 8.38 1.04
CA GLY A 145 -10.77 8.50 2.46
C GLY A 145 -10.59 9.90 3.04
N ALA A 146 -9.79 10.76 2.40
CA ALA A 146 -9.51 12.12 2.84
C ALA A 146 -10.74 13.02 3.03
N THR A 147 -11.91 12.61 2.52
CA THR A 147 -13.16 13.38 2.61
C THR A 147 -14.17 12.87 3.64
N GLY A 148 -13.76 11.92 4.51
CA GLY A 148 -14.47 11.59 5.76
C GLY A 148 -15.15 10.22 5.80
N ASN A 149 -15.73 9.74 4.69
CA ASN A 149 -16.37 8.43 4.60
C ASN A 149 -16.02 7.74 3.27
N PRO A 150 -16.06 6.39 3.20
CA PRO A 150 -15.95 5.69 1.93
C PRO A 150 -17.03 6.21 0.96
N PRO A 151 -16.67 6.57 -0.29
CA PRO A 151 -17.60 7.17 -1.25
C PRO A 151 -18.64 6.18 -1.79
N VAL A 152 -18.52 4.91 -1.41
CA VAL A 152 -19.38 3.81 -1.81
C VAL A 152 -19.85 3.11 -0.55
N SER A 153 -21.16 2.90 -0.43
CA SER A 153 -21.83 2.12 0.62
C SER A 153 -21.51 0.62 0.55
N ASN A 154 -20.24 0.24 0.39
CA ASN A 154 -19.81 -1.15 0.53
C ASN A 154 -19.62 -1.50 2.01
N PHE A 155 -20.72 -1.40 2.75
CA PHE A 155 -20.86 -1.97 4.08
C PHE A 155 -21.09 -3.48 3.91
N GLY A 156 -20.05 -4.28 4.14
CA GLY A 156 -20.23 -5.63 4.67
C GLY A 156 -20.24 -6.84 3.73
N TRP A 157 -19.97 -6.73 2.42
CA TRP A 157 -19.84 -7.94 1.59
C TRP A 157 -18.39 -8.34 1.34
N GLU A 158 -18.10 -9.59 1.71
CA GLU A 158 -16.80 -10.24 1.66
C GLU A 158 -16.25 -10.37 0.23
N LEU A 159 -17.04 -10.13 -0.82
CA LEU A 159 -16.60 -10.16 -2.23
C LEU A 159 -17.30 -9.07 -3.08
N PRO A 160 -16.76 -7.84 -3.17
CA PRO A 160 -17.37 -6.76 -3.95
C PRO A 160 -17.11 -6.83 -5.48
N THR A 161 -16.26 -7.74 -5.97
CA THR A 161 -15.81 -7.75 -7.37
C THR A 161 -16.85 -8.17 -8.40
N PHE A 162 -17.83 -8.98 -8.03
CA PHE A 162 -18.86 -9.41 -8.98
C PHE A 162 -20.10 -8.53 -8.94
N ARG A 163 -20.26 -7.75 -7.88
CA ARG A 163 -21.46 -6.94 -7.62
C ARG A 163 -21.17 -5.44 -7.51
N PHE A 164 -19.97 -4.98 -7.84
CA PHE A 164 -19.68 -3.54 -7.89
C PHE A 164 -20.62 -2.78 -8.84
N TRP A 165 -21.14 -3.46 -9.87
CA TRP A 165 -22.12 -2.89 -10.79
C TRP A 165 -23.53 -2.76 -10.16
N GLU A 166 -23.82 -3.45 -9.06
CA GLU A 166 -25.10 -3.31 -8.32
C GLU A 166 -25.13 -2.07 -7.42
N VAL A 167 -23.97 -1.43 -7.24
CA VAL A 167 -23.80 -0.25 -6.40
C VAL A 167 -24.32 0.99 -7.13
N ALA A 168 -25.31 1.68 -6.55
CA ALA A 168 -25.93 2.85 -7.13
C ALA A 168 -24.91 3.97 -7.40
N GLU A 169 -23.99 4.21 -6.47
CA GLU A 169 -22.96 5.24 -6.56
C GLU A 169 -22.01 5.02 -7.75
N VAL A 170 -21.71 3.75 -8.06
CA VAL A 170 -20.91 3.36 -9.22
C VAL A 170 -21.70 3.56 -10.50
N GLN A 171 -22.96 3.13 -10.54
CA GLN A 171 -23.83 3.34 -11.70
C GLN A 171 -24.00 4.83 -12.02
N THR A 172 -24.23 5.68 -11.01
CA THR A 172 -24.35 7.12 -11.19
C THR A 172 -23.05 7.75 -11.69
N ALA A 173 -21.90 7.35 -11.15
CA ALA A 173 -20.62 7.86 -11.61
C ALA A 173 -20.35 7.49 -13.08
N PHE A 174 -20.69 6.26 -13.49
CA PHE A 174 -20.60 5.84 -14.89
C PHE A 174 -21.60 6.56 -15.79
N ALA A 175 -22.83 6.80 -15.33
CA ALA A 175 -23.81 7.58 -16.08
C ALA A 175 -23.32 9.01 -16.34
N HIS A 176 -22.81 9.69 -15.30
CA HIS A 176 -22.20 11.02 -15.42
C HIS A 176 -20.97 11.04 -16.33
N LEU A 177 -20.18 9.96 -16.35
CA LEU A 177 -19.06 9.80 -17.27
C LEU A 177 -19.55 9.74 -18.73
N THR A 178 -20.60 8.97 -19.01
CA THR A 178 -21.17 8.88 -20.37
C THR A 178 -21.82 10.18 -20.84
N SER A 179 -22.36 10.98 -19.91
CA SER A 179 -22.96 12.29 -20.20
C SER A 179 -21.96 13.46 -20.09
N PHE A 180 -20.67 13.18 -19.88
CA PHE A 180 -19.60 14.18 -19.67
C PHE A 180 -19.89 15.22 -18.58
N SER A 181 -20.70 14.88 -17.57
CA SER A 181 -21.10 15.77 -16.47
C SER A 181 -20.52 15.29 -15.14
N LEU A 182 -19.19 15.25 -15.06
CA LEU A 182 -18.48 14.71 -13.91
C LEU A 182 -18.45 15.68 -12.72
N ASN A 183 -18.82 15.16 -11.56
CA ASN A 183 -18.76 15.89 -10.28
C ASN A 183 -17.61 15.39 -9.41
N SER A 184 -17.29 16.16 -8.35
CA SER A 184 -16.24 15.78 -7.39
C SER A 184 -16.49 14.44 -6.69
N ASN A 185 -17.74 14.00 -6.55
CA ASN A 185 -18.07 12.70 -5.96
C ASN A 185 -17.79 11.54 -6.93
N ASP A 186 -17.98 11.73 -8.23
CA ASP A 186 -17.72 10.69 -9.24
C ASP A 186 -16.23 10.36 -9.28
N TRP A 187 -15.37 11.38 -9.20
CA TRP A 187 -13.91 11.20 -9.10
C TRP A 187 -13.50 10.40 -7.85
N LYS A 188 -14.21 10.53 -6.74
CA LYS A 188 -13.96 9.73 -5.52
C LYS A 188 -14.36 8.28 -5.74
N VAL A 189 -15.51 8.03 -6.36
CA VAL A 189 -15.97 6.69 -6.68
C VAL A 189 -14.95 6.00 -7.61
N PHE A 190 -14.48 6.69 -8.66
CA PHE A 190 -13.45 6.15 -9.54
C PHE A 190 -12.12 5.88 -8.83
N GLY A 191 -11.65 6.82 -7.99
CA GLY A 191 -10.44 6.60 -7.19
C GLY A 191 -10.56 5.39 -6.27
N TYR A 192 -11.73 5.19 -5.66
CA TYR A 192 -11.99 4.05 -4.79
C TYR A 192 -12.02 2.74 -5.57
N LEU A 193 -12.62 2.73 -6.77
CA LEU A 193 -12.61 1.59 -7.68
C LEU A 193 -11.19 1.22 -8.12
N VAL A 194 -10.37 2.22 -8.48
CA VAL A 194 -8.94 2.00 -8.81
C VAL A 194 -8.21 1.39 -7.61
N GLY A 195 -8.45 1.92 -6.42
CA GLY A 195 -7.87 1.40 -5.18
C GLY A 195 -8.23 -0.07 -4.92
N ARG A 196 -9.52 -0.39 -5.02
CA ARG A 196 -10.04 -1.76 -4.85
C ARG A 196 -9.55 -2.71 -5.95
N ALA A 197 -9.47 -2.26 -7.21
CA ALA A 197 -8.91 -3.04 -8.30
C ALA A 197 -7.43 -3.36 -8.05
N GLY A 198 -6.65 -2.39 -7.56
CA GLY A 198 -5.26 -2.61 -7.16
C GLY A 198 -5.11 -3.65 -6.04
N LEU A 199 -5.99 -3.64 -5.03
CA LEU A 199 -6.02 -4.69 -4.01
C LEU A 199 -6.31 -6.08 -4.60
N TRP A 200 -7.25 -6.17 -5.54
CA TRP A 200 -7.58 -7.43 -6.19
C TRP A 200 -6.45 -7.99 -7.05
N ILE A 201 -5.81 -7.14 -7.85
CA ILE A 201 -4.58 -7.51 -8.57
C ILE A 201 -3.54 -8.00 -7.57
N SER A 202 -3.40 -7.36 -6.41
CA SER A 202 -2.46 -7.77 -5.36
C SER A 202 -2.81 -9.13 -4.75
N VAL A 203 -4.09 -9.42 -4.52
CA VAL A 203 -4.56 -10.73 -4.03
C VAL A 203 -4.33 -11.82 -5.08
N ILE A 204 -4.74 -11.58 -6.33
CA ILE A 204 -4.60 -12.56 -7.42
C ILE A 204 -3.13 -12.87 -7.64
N THR A 205 -2.27 -11.84 -7.71
CA THR A 205 -0.82 -12.05 -7.85
C THR A 205 -0.21 -12.71 -6.62
N ALA A 206 -0.74 -12.47 -5.42
CA ALA A 206 -0.29 -13.16 -4.21
C ALA A 206 -0.56 -14.67 -4.29
N ILE A 207 -1.74 -15.07 -4.78
CA ILE A 207 -2.13 -16.48 -4.97
C ILE A 207 -1.34 -17.13 -6.11
N TRP A 208 -1.18 -16.42 -7.23
CA TRP A 208 -0.61 -17.00 -8.46
C TRP A 208 0.92 -17.10 -8.45
N SER A 209 1.60 -16.25 -7.67
CA SER A 209 3.06 -16.25 -7.54
C SER A 209 3.55 -17.16 -6.40
N MET A 210 2.78 -18.20 -6.02
CA MET A 210 3.23 -19.25 -5.11
C MET A 210 4.24 -20.19 -5.78
#